data_AF-A0A6V8P157-F1
#
_entry.id   AF-A0A6V8P157-F1
#
_cell.length_a   1.000
_cell.length_b   1.000
_cell.length_c   1.000
_cell.angle_alpha   90.00
_cell.angle_beta   90.00
_cell.angle_gamma   90.00
#
_symmetry.space_group_name_H-M   'P 1'
#
loop_
_entity.id
_entity.type
_entity.pdbx_description
1 polymer ?
#
loop_
_entity_poly.entity_id
_entity_poly.type
_entity_poly.pdbx_seq_one_letter_code
_entity_poly.pdbx_strand_id
1 'polypeptide(L)'
;GTPRGNIIKAEKKSTEERPGAAFSVNEFKLSKGVLVYHDKKTGEKTEFKDFNLAIKALLIPDTSGDIIKNASFTGSFDCKEVQKGYLKININ
;
A
#
# COMPACT_ATOMS: atom_id res chain seq x y z
N GLY A 1 -58.82 -6.87 -28.48
CA GLY A 1 -57.96 -7.67 -29.38
C GLY A 1 -56.55 -7.14 -29.29
N THR A 2 -55.56 -8.01 -29.10
CA THR A 2 -54.14 -7.65 -28.95
C THR A 2 -53.57 -6.90 -30.15
N PRO A 3 -52.52 -6.11 -29.92
CA PRO A 3 -51.28 -6.32 -30.67
C PRO A 3 -50.14 -6.75 -29.74
N ARG A 4 -49.39 -7.75 -30.23
CA ARG A 4 -48.16 -8.28 -29.66
C ARG A 4 -47.06 -7.21 -29.72
N GLY A 5 -46.55 -6.80 -28.56
CA GLY A 5 -45.31 -6.05 -28.46
C GLY A 5 -44.13 -7.02 -28.38
N ASN A 6 -43.21 -6.92 -29.33
CA ASN A 6 -41.99 -7.71 -29.40
C ASN A 6 -41.09 -7.46 -28.18
N ILE A 7 -40.67 -8.55 -27.52
CA ILE A 7 -39.56 -8.55 -26.57
C ILE A 7 -38.27 -8.52 -27.37
N ILE A 8 -37.52 -7.41 -27.33
CA ILE A 8 -36.10 -7.40 -27.69
C ILE A 8 -35.31 -6.83 -26.50
N LYS A 9 -34.41 -7.69 -26.03
CA LYS A 9 -33.45 -7.52 -24.95
C LYS A 9 -32.52 -6.33 -25.17
N ALA A 10 -32.23 -5.64 -24.07
CA ALA A 10 -30.85 -5.32 -23.72
C ALA A 10 -30.79 -5.25 -22.19
N GLU A 11 -30.54 -6.39 -21.56
CA GLU A 11 -29.90 -6.40 -20.24
C GLU A 11 -28.63 -5.57 -20.40
N LYS A 12 -28.65 -4.34 -19.88
CA LYS A 12 -27.41 -3.64 -19.56
C LYS A 12 -26.78 -4.48 -18.45
N LYS A 13 -25.95 -5.43 -18.87
CA LYS A 13 -24.96 -6.06 -18.00
C LYS A 13 -24.15 -4.88 -17.47
N SER A 14 -24.43 -4.46 -16.24
CA SER A 14 -23.56 -3.51 -15.58
C SER A 14 -22.25 -4.24 -15.46
N THR A 15 -21.26 -3.76 -16.21
CA THR A 15 -19.86 -4.08 -15.97
C THR A 15 -19.52 -3.44 -14.63
N GLU A 16 -19.99 -4.08 -13.55
CA GLU A 16 -19.41 -3.90 -12.25
C GLU A 16 -18.14 -4.75 -12.31
N GLU A 17 -17.08 -4.15 -12.85
CA GLU A 17 -15.73 -4.52 -12.43
C GLU A 17 -15.79 -4.46 -10.91
N ARG A 18 -15.95 -5.63 -10.28
CA ARG A 18 -15.82 -5.74 -8.83
C ARG A 18 -14.46 -5.14 -8.51
N PRO A 19 -14.39 -4.01 -7.80
CA PRO A 19 -13.11 -3.53 -7.31
C PRO A 19 -12.54 -4.70 -6.52
N GLY A 20 -11.35 -5.16 -6.89
CA GLY A 20 -10.66 -6.22 -6.17
C GLY A 20 -10.75 -5.92 -4.68
N ALA A 21 -11.14 -6.92 -3.88
CA ALA A 21 -11.47 -6.74 -2.48
C ALA A 21 -10.41 -5.85 -1.80
N ALA A 22 -10.85 -4.66 -1.34
CA ALA A 22 -9.96 -3.70 -0.69
C ALA A 22 -9.30 -4.39 0.51
N PHE A 23 -8.00 -4.65 0.41
CA PHE A 23 -7.23 -5.22 1.50
C PHE A 23 -7.11 -4.17 2.59
N SER A 24 -7.83 -4.38 3.71
CA SER A 24 -7.80 -3.49 4.86
C SER A 24 -7.13 -4.17 6.03
N VAL A 25 -6.19 -3.46 6.65
CA VAL A 25 -5.50 -3.88 7.86
C VAL A 25 -6.00 -2.98 8.98
N ASN A 26 -6.63 -3.57 10.01
CA ASN A 26 -7.21 -2.81 11.12
C ASN A 26 -6.14 -2.25 12.08
N GLU A 27 -5.05 -2.98 12.31
CA GLU A 27 -3.90 -2.51 13.07
C GLU A 27 -2.67 -3.36 12.72
N PHE A 28 -1.57 -2.71 12.34
CA PHE A 28 -0.29 -3.38 12.12
C PHE A 28 0.83 -2.64 12.83
N LYS A 29 1.64 -3.37 13.58
CA LYS A 29 2.76 -2.82 14.35
C LYS A 29 4.04 -3.59 14.02
N LEU A 30 5.06 -2.85 13.59
CA LEU A 30 6.44 -3.30 13.58
C LEU A 30 7.17 -2.58 14.70
N SER A 31 7.93 -3.33 15.48
CA SER A 31 8.76 -2.77 16.54
C SER A 31 10.18 -3.30 16.41
N LYS A 32 11.16 -2.41 16.69
CA LYS A 32 12.59 -2.71 16.53
C LYS A 32 12.93 -3.20 15.11
N GLY A 33 12.29 -2.60 14.11
CA GLY A 33 12.52 -2.92 12.71
C GLY A 33 13.86 -2.38 12.22
N VAL A 34 14.35 -2.99 11.12
CA VAL A 34 15.50 -2.49 10.36
C VAL A 34 15.07 -2.30 8.92
N LEU A 35 15.23 -1.08 8.39
CA LEU A 35 14.97 -0.75 6.99
C LEU A 35 16.30 -0.46 6.31
N VAL A 36 16.56 -1.15 5.20
CA VAL A 36 17.78 -0.99 4.42
C VAL A 36 17.43 -0.53 3.02
N TYR A 37 17.92 0.64 2.64
CA TYR A 37 17.85 1.16 1.28
C TYR A 37 19.22 1.06 0.60
N HIS A 38 19.23 0.49 -0.60
CA HIS A 38 20.39 0.42 -1.48
C HIS A 38 20.16 1.30 -2.70
N ASP A 39 20.92 2.38 -2.82
CA ASP A 39 20.91 3.22 -4.01
C ASP A 39 21.60 2.47 -5.15
N LYS A 40 20.84 2.08 -6.17
CA LYS A 40 21.37 1.34 -7.32
C LYS A 40 22.32 2.16 -8.20
N LYS A 41 22.26 3.50 -8.14
CA LYS A 41 23.11 4.38 -8.95
C LYS A 41 24.47 4.59 -8.30
N THR A 42 24.47 4.88 -7.00
CA THR A 42 25.70 5.20 -6.26
C THR A 42 26.29 4.00 -5.52
N GLY A 43 25.51 2.94 -5.32
CA GLY A 43 25.86 1.81 -4.46
C GLY A 43 25.77 2.13 -2.96
N GLU A 44 25.37 3.35 -2.59
CA GLU A 44 25.29 3.74 -1.19
C GLU A 44 24.20 2.97 -0.45
N LYS A 45 24.51 2.59 0.80
CA LYS A 45 23.58 1.96 1.73
C LYS A 45 23.14 2.96 2.78
N THR A 46 21.82 3.04 2.97
CA THR A 46 21.18 3.77 4.08
C THR A 46 20.41 2.78 4.94
N GLU A 47 20.62 2.82 6.24
CA GLU A 47 19.94 1.97 7.21
C GLU A 47 19.17 2.82 8.23
N PHE A 48 17.94 2.41 8.53
CA PHE A 48 17.17 2.88 9.67
C PHE A 48 17.05 1.73 10.65
N LYS A 49 17.56 1.90 11.88
CA LYS A 49 17.57 0.85 12.90
C LYS A 49 16.67 1.23 14.07
N ASP A 50 16.19 0.19 14.73
CA ASP A 50 15.29 0.28 15.88
C ASP A 50 14.07 1.17 15.61
N PHE A 51 13.56 1.13 14.38
CA PHE A 51 12.36 1.90 14.04
C PHE A 51 11.11 1.17 14.53
N ASN A 52 10.11 1.93 14.96
CA ASN A 52 8.76 1.42 15.16
C ASN A 52 7.82 2.04 14.12
N LEU A 53 6.92 1.22 13.59
CA LEU A 53 5.90 1.63 12.63
C LEU A 53 4.56 1.08 13.12
N ALA A 54 3.60 1.97 13.33
CA ALA A 54 2.22 1.59 13.63
C ALA A 54 1.31 2.10 12.51
N ILE A 55 0.70 1.18 11.76
CA ILE A 55 -0.27 1.47 10.71
C ILE A 55 -1.68 1.32 11.28
N LYS A 56 -2.48 2.37 11.17
CA LYS A 56 -3.89 2.42 11.60
C LYS A 56 -4.86 2.14 10.47
N ALA A 57 -4.52 2.56 9.26
CA ALA A 57 -5.30 2.26 8.07
C ALA A 57 -4.35 2.13 6.88
N LEU A 58 -4.56 1.09 6.08
CA LEU A 58 -3.87 0.86 4.82
C LEU A 58 -4.91 0.88 3.70
N LEU A 59 -4.69 1.73 2.69
CA LEU A 59 -5.50 1.80 1.49
C LEU A 59 -4.66 1.34 0.31
N ILE A 60 -5.12 0.27 -0.35
CA ILE A 60 -4.57 -0.21 -1.60
C ILE A 60 -5.70 -0.14 -2.65
N PRO A 61 -5.71 0.89 -3.51
CA PRO A 61 -6.83 1.15 -4.41
C PRO A 61 -6.90 0.15 -5.59
N ASP A 62 -5.78 -0.48 -5.94
CA ASP A 62 -5.71 -1.43 -7.04
C ASP A 62 -4.72 -2.55 -6.71
N THR A 63 -5.24 -3.77 -6.57
CA THR A 63 -4.46 -5.00 -6.40
C THR A 63 -4.51 -5.89 -7.65
N SER A 64 -5.05 -5.38 -8.76
CA SER A 64 -5.34 -6.18 -9.96
C SER A 64 -4.13 -6.46 -10.86
N GLY A 65 -2.93 -6.02 -10.47
CA GLY A 65 -1.66 -6.35 -11.14
C GLY A 65 -0.53 -6.68 -10.16
N ASP A 66 0.60 -7.16 -10.70
CA ASP A 66 1.78 -7.60 -9.94
C ASP A 66 2.48 -6.49 -9.13
N ILE A 67 2.04 -5.23 -9.27
CA ILE A 67 2.66 -4.06 -8.64
C ILE A 67 1.59 -3.32 -7.85
N ILE A 68 1.77 -3.26 -6.54
CA ILE A 68 1.01 -2.38 -5.65
C ILE A 68 1.40 -0.93 -5.99
N LYS A 69 0.50 -0.20 -6.62
CA LYS A 69 0.66 1.24 -6.92
C LYS A 69 -0.27 2.05 -6.03
N ASN A 70 0.16 3.26 -5.67
CA ASN A 70 -0.64 4.22 -4.91
C ASN A 70 -1.13 3.70 -3.55
N ALA A 71 -0.39 2.76 -2.95
CA ALA A 71 -0.65 2.37 -1.57
C ALA A 71 -0.36 3.56 -0.65
N SER A 72 -1.30 3.83 0.24
CA SER A 72 -1.17 4.87 1.26
C SER A 72 -1.60 4.32 2.60
N PHE A 73 -1.02 4.86 3.66
CA PHE A 73 -1.39 4.47 5.01
C PHE A 73 -1.38 5.67 5.94
N THR A 74 -2.16 5.56 7.03
CA THR A 74 -2.08 6.49 8.15
C THR A 74 -1.47 5.76 9.35
N GLY A 75 -0.65 6.46 10.13
CA GLY A 75 0.11 5.81 11.18
C GLY A 75 1.12 6.70 11.86
N SER A 76 1.97 6.08 12.68
CA SER A 76 3.15 6.70 13.29
C SER A 76 4.40 5.94 12.90
N PHE A 77 5.47 6.69 12.68
CA PHE A 77 6.81 6.16 12.48
C PHE A 77 7.76 6.88 13.43
N ASP A 78 8.54 6.12 14.17
CA ASP A 78 9.63 6.63 14.98
C ASP A 78 10.89 5.81 14.70
N CYS A 79 12.04 6.46 14.72
CA CYS A 79 13.32 5.86 14.41
C CYS A 79 14.37 6.46 15.34
N LYS A 80 15.21 5.61 15.92
CA LYS A 80 16.26 6.02 16.86
C LYS A 80 17.60 6.25 16.18
N GLU A 81 17.84 5.59 15.05
CA GLU A 81 19.13 5.64 14.38
C GLU A 81 18.98 5.63 12.86
N VAL A 82 19.63 6.59 12.22
CA VAL A 82 19.81 6.62 10.76
C VAL A 82 21.30 6.55 10.47
N GLN A 83 21.70 5.60 9.63
CA GLN A 83 23.06 5.42 9.15
C GLN A 83 23.10 5.58 7.63
N LYS A 84 23.99 6.44 7.13
CA LYS A 84 24.28 6.59 5.70
C LYS A 84 25.79 6.50 5.49
N GLY A 85 26.27 5.37 4.95
CA GLY A 85 27.70 5.08 4.88
C GLY A 85 28.34 5.14 6.27
N TYR A 86 29.31 6.04 6.45
CA TYR A 86 29.98 6.27 7.74
C TYR A 86 29.27 7.28 8.65
N LEU A 87 28.27 7.99 8.14
CA LEU A 87 27.51 8.97 8.93
C LEU A 87 26.43 8.25 9.73
N LYS A 88 26.40 8.49 11.04
CA LYS A 88 25.39 7.95 11.96
C LYS A 88 24.77 9.09 12.75
N ILE A 89 23.44 9.14 12.76
CA ILE A 89 22.63 10.10 13.51
C ILE A 89 21.77 9.31 14.49
N ASN A 90 21.89 9.66 15.77
CA ASN A 90 21.00 9.16 16.81
C ASN A 90 19.92 10.21 17.08
N ILE A 91 18.67 9.76 17.12
CA ILE A 91 17.49 10.58 17.34
C ILE A 91 17.00 10.21 18.74
N ASN A 92 17.17 11.15 19.69
CA ASN A 92 16.72 11.05 21.08
C ASN A 92 15.28 11.51 21.23
#